data_AF-A0A9E4MBG2-F1
#
_entry.id   AF-A0A9E4MBG2-F1
#
_cell.length_a   1.000
_cell.length_b   1.000
_cell.length_c   1.000
_cell.angle_alpha   90.00
_cell.angle_beta   90.00
_cell.angle_gamma   90.00
#
_symmetry.space_group_name_H-M   'P 1'
#
loop_
_entity.id
_entity.type
_entity.pdbx_description
1 polymer ?
#
loop_
_entity_poly.entity_id
_entity_poly.type
_entity_poly.pdbx_seq_one_letter_code
_entity_poly.pdbx_strand_id
1 'polypeptide(L)'
;WNQQGSEVIQGTLLVIPIEEALLYIRPLYLRASGGRIPELTRVVVAYQNQIVMEETLDAALARLFGEPGRPAALPPTTLVADASGSTAVPAAPRNGSLASQAQDHYTRAIRAQRSGDWAQYGRELEQLGEVLEELQAGESEN
;
A
#
# COMPACT_ATOMS: atom_id res chain seq x y z
N TRP A 1 -1.67 29.59 -0.16
CA TRP A 1 -0.24 29.58 0.18
C TRP A 1 0.15 30.95 0.68
N ASN A 2 0.54 31.07 1.96
CA ASN A 2 1.14 32.29 2.47
C ASN A 2 2.45 31.90 3.16
N GLN A 3 3.59 32.24 2.53
CA GLN A 3 4.95 31.95 3.00
C GLN A 3 5.43 33.01 4.00
N GLN A 4 4.53 33.55 4.82
CA GLN A 4 4.90 34.56 5.81
C GLN A 4 5.00 33.90 7.19
N GLY A 5 6.20 33.39 7.48
CA GLY A 5 6.67 33.29 8.86
C GLY A 5 6.55 31.94 9.57
N SER A 6 6.28 30.84 8.87
CA SER A 6 6.35 29.50 9.47
C SER A 6 7.53 28.72 8.90
N GLU A 7 8.52 28.43 9.73
CA GLU A 7 9.68 27.62 9.35
C GLU A 7 9.42 26.16 9.74
N VAL A 8 9.63 25.24 8.79
CA VAL A 8 9.47 23.80 9.01
C VAL A 8 10.80 23.25 9.52
N ILE A 9 10.80 22.69 10.72
CA ILE A 9 11.97 22.03 11.31
C ILE A 9 11.78 20.52 11.17
N GLN A 10 12.70 19.87 10.48
CA GLN A 10 12.72 18.42 10.35
C GLN A 10 13.42 17.81 11.57
N GLY A 11 12.79 16.82 12.20
CA GLY A 11 13.37 16.09 13.32
C GLY A 11 14.25 14.91 12.88
N THR A 12 14.80 14.21 13.87
CA THR A 12 15.63 13.01 13.68
C THR A 12 14.85 11.91 12.97
N LEU A 13 15.46 11.28 11.97
CA LEU A 13 14.91 10.09 11.31
C LEU A 13 15.16 8.86 12.19
N LEU A 14 14.08 8.16 12.54
CA LEU A 14 14.11 6.88 13.22
C LEU A 14 13.91 5.77 12.19
N VAL A 15 14.76 4.74 12.23
CA VAL A 15 14.67 3.56 11.36
C VAL A 15 14.53 2.34 12.25
N ILE A 16 13.43 1.62 12.10
CA ILE A 16 13.11 0.45 12.93
C ILE A 16 12.96 -0.77 12.02
N PRO A 17 13.80 -1.81 12.20
CA PRO A 17 13.60 -3.08 11.50
C PRO A 17 12.42 -3.83 12.10
N ILE A 18 11.49 -4.27 11.24
CA ILE A 18 10.32 -5.09 11.61
C ILE A 18 10.34 -6.30 10.68
N GLU A 19 10.66 -7.47 11.24
CA GLU A 19 10.83 -8.72 10.49
C GLU A 19 11.84 -8.56 9.34
N GLU A 20 11.38 -8.60 8.09
CA GLU A 20 12.19 -8.46 6.86
C GLU A 20 12.09 -7.06 6.23
N ALA A 21 11.44 -6.10 6.91
CA ALA A 21 11.17 -4.77 6.38
C ALA A 21 11.68 -3.63 7.29
N LEU A 22 11.84 -2.44 6.73
CA LEU A 22 12.30 -1.24 7.44
C LEU A 22 11.17 -0.22 7.55
N LEU A 23 10.90 0.25 8.78
CA LEU A 23 9.95 1.31 9.09
C LEU A 23 10.72 2.62 9.33
N TYR A 24 10.41 3.64 8.54
CA TYR A 24 11.03 4.95 8.63
C TYR A 24 10.05 5.95 9.26
N ILE A 25 10.45 6.62 10.34
CA ILE A 25 9.61 7.60 11.02
C ILE A 25 10.37 8.93 11.13
N ARG A 26 9.79 10.02 10.61
CA ARG A 26 10.35 11.37 10.72
C ARG A 26 9.31 12.36 11.26
N PRO A 27 9.55 12.96 12.45
CA PRO A 27 8.68 14.00 12.97
C PRO A 27 8.95 15.36 12.30
N LEU A 28 7.90 16.14 12.08
CA LEU A 28 7.95 17.50 11.54
C LEU A 28 7.39 18.50 12.56
N TYR A 29 8.18 19.53 12.84
CA TYR A 29 7.84 20.59 13.77
C TYR A 29 7.63 21.90 13.00
N LEU A 30 6.63 22.69 13.40
CA LEU A 30 6.42 24.02 12.85
C LEU A 30 6.84 25.08 13.87
N ARG A 31 7.66 26.05 13.44
CA ARG A 31 8.03 27.20 14.25
C ARG A 31 7.32 28.45 13.73
N ALA A 32 6.46 29.05 14.56
CA ALA A 32 5.90 30.36 14.28
C ALA A 32 6.95 31.46 14.57
N SER A 33 7.00 32.50 13.75
CA SER A 33 8.02 33.59 13.75
C SER A 33 8.03 34.49 15.01
N GLY A 34 7.31 34.15 16.07
CA GLY A 34 7.12 34.97 17.27
C GLY A 34 7.55 34.34 18.61
N GLY A 35 8.40 33.31 18.61
CA GLY A 35 9.01 32.78 19.85
C GLY A 35 8.08 31.97 20.75
N ARG A 36 6.99 31.41 20.22
CA ARG A 36 6.15 30.43 20.95
C ARG A 36 6.66 29.01 20.73
N ILE A 37 6.45 28.16 21.74
CA ILE A 37 6.88 26.76 21.81
C ILE A 37 6.56 26.04 20.48
N PRO A 38 7.48 25.25 19.89
CA PRO A 38 7.21 24.48 18.69
C PRO A 38 6.06 23.51 18.91
N GLU A 39 5.01 23.58 18.09
CA GLU A 39 3.94 22.59 18.10
C GLU A 39 4.33 21.43 17.17
N LEU A 40 4.25 20.20 17.68
CA LEU A 40 4.38 18.99 16.88
C LEU A 40 3.20 18.97 15.91
N THR A 41 3.46 19.09 14.61
CA THR A 41 2.35 19.24 13.66
C THR A 41 2.07 17.93 12.92
N ARG A 42 3.10 17.19 12.46
CA ARG A 42 2.90 15.96 11.66
C ARG A 42 4.03 14.93 11.80
N VAL A 43 3.70 13.66 11.60
CA VAL A 43 4.64 12.53 11.52
C VAL A 43 4.56 11.92 10.13
N VAL A 44 5.72 11.72 9.49
CA VAL A 44 5.83 10.97 8.24
C VAL A 44 6.31 9.56 8.55
N VAL A 45 5.56 8.57 8.09
CA VAL A 45 5.90 7.15 8.23
C VAL A 45 5.99 6.52 6.85
N ALA A 46 7.07 5.78 6.59
CA ALA A 46 7.25 5.05 5.35
C ALA A 46 7.55 3.57 5.63
N TYR A 47 6.89 2.70 4.86
CA TYR A 47 7.03 1.25 4.88
C TYR A 47 6.89 0.71 3.45
N GLN A 48 7.91 0.00 2.96
CA GLN A 48 7.97 -0.49 1.57
C GLN A 48 7.76 0.65 0.55
N ASN A 49 6.66 0.62 -0.22
CA ASN A 49 6.28 1.64 -1.21
C ASN A 49 5.17 2.58 -0.72
N GLN A 50 4.82 2.54 0.57
CA GLN A 50 3.76 3.37 1.15
C GLN A 50 4.36 4.44 2.03
N ILE A 51 3.95 5.69 1.78
CA ILE A 51 4.33 6.86 2.58
C ILE A 51 3.04 7.51 3.05
N VAL A 52 2.90 7.66 4.36
CA VAL A 52 1.75 8.31 5.00
C VAL A 52 2.23 9.48 5.85
N MET A 53 1.42 10.54 5.88
CA MET A 53 1.69 11.71 6.69
C MET A 53 0.43 12.02 7.49
N GLU A 54 0.52 11.91 8.82
CA GLU A 54 -0.61 12.10 9.73
C GLU A 54 -0.21 12.99 10.91
N GLU A 55 -1.20 13.42 11.69
CA GLU A 55 -0.99 14.28 12.86
C GLU A 55 -0.35 13.52 14.03
N THR A 56 -0.55 12.21 14.10
CA THR A 56 0.00 11.33 15.14
C THR A 56 0.62 10.06 14.55
N LEU A 57 1.56 9.46 15.30
CA LEU A 57 2.15 8.18 14.92
C LEU A 57 1.09 7.08 14.85
N ASP A 58 0.19 7.02 15.83
CA ASP A 58 -0.90 6.05 15.86
C ASP A 58 -1.80 6.14 14.63
N ALA A 59 -2.18 7.36 14.21
CA ALA A 59 -2.96 7.55 12.99
C ALA A 59 -2.18 7.14 11.73
N ALA A 60 -0.88 7.45 11.66
CA ALA A 60 -0.02 7.02 10.56
C ALA A 60 0.06 5.49 10.48
N LEU A 61 0.28 4.81 11.62
CA LEU A 61 0.36 3.35 11.68
C LEU A 61 -0.99 2.71 11.35
N ALA A 62 -2.10 3.25 11.86
CA ALA A 62 -3.43 2.78 11.53
C ALA A 62 -3.75 2.91 10.04
N ARG A 63 -3.26 3.97 9.36
CA ARG A 63 -3.43 4.09 7.90
C ARG A 63 -2.52 3.19 7.10
N LEU A 64 -1.32 2.92 7.60
CA LEU A 64 -0.33 2.07 6.94
C LEU A 64 -0.70 0.58 7.05
N PHE A 65 -1.26 0.16 8.19
CA PHE A 65 -1.51 -1.25 8.52
C PHE A 65 -2.98 -1.63 8.70
N GLY A 66 -3.88 -0.66 8.85
CA GLY A 66 -5.28 -0.88 9.23
C GLY A 66 -6.27 -1.13 8.08
N GLU A 67 -5.91 -0.86 6.83
CA GLU A 67 -6.78 -1.12 5.66
C GLU A 67 -5.97 -1.74 4.50
N PRO A 68 -6.07 -3.06 4.26
CA PRO A 68 -5.50 -3.68 3.07
C PRO A 68 -6.37 -3.30 1.85
N GLY A 69 -5.95 -2.30 1.08
CA GLY A 69 -6.45 -2.14 -0.29
C GLY A 69 -6.92 -0.75 -0.73
N ARG A 70 -6.56 0.35 -0.07
CA ARG A 70 -6.80 1.68 -0.65
C ARG A 70 -5.53 2.26 -1.27
N PRO A 71 -5.39 2.27 -2.62
CA PRO A 71 -4.34 3.06 -3.24
C PRO A 71 -4.52 4.52 -2.85
N ALA A 72 -3.42 5.18 -2.52
CA ALA A 72 -3.38 6.61 -2.27
C ALA A 72 -4.00 7.33 -3.48
N ALA A 73 -5.15 7.97 -3.25
CA ALA A 73 -5.79 8.79 -4.26
C ALA A 73 -4.87 9.98 -4.57
N LEU A 74 -4.22 9.93 -5.73
CA LEU A 74 -3.72 11.13 -6.39
C LEU A 74 -4.92 12.05 -6.67
N PRO A 75 -4.79 13.38 -6.52
CA PRO A 75 -5.90 14.29 -6.74
C PRO A 75 -6.42 14.18 -8.19
N PRO A 76 -7.74 14.24 -8.43
CA PRO A 76 -8.31 14.03 -9.75
C PRO A 76 -8.08 15.27 -10.63
N THR A 77 -7.34 15.09 -11.72
CA THR A 77 -7.47 15.97 -12.89
C THR A 77 -8.70 15.51 -13.67
N THR A 78 -9.77 16.31 -13.55
CA THR A 78 -10.95 16.32 -14.42
C THR A 78 -10.59 16.22 -15.90
N LEU A 79 -11.15 15.25 -16.62
CA LEU A 79 -11.50 15.34 -18.03
C LEU A 79 -12.68 14.40 -18.32
N VAL A 80 -13.85 15.04 -18.39
CA VAL A 80 -15.04 14.79 -19.24
C VAL A 80 -15.51 13.35 -19.45
N ALA A 81 -16.71 13.09 -18.94
CA ALA A 81 -17.58 12.00 -19.35
C ALA A 81 -18.23 12.31 -20.72
N ASP A 82 -18.25 11.35 -21.63
CA ASP A 82 -19.32 11.21 -22.61
C ASP A 82 -19.53 9.73 -23.01
N ALA A 83 -20.78 9.43 -23.31
CA ALA A 83 -21.35 8.25 -23.98
C ALA A 83 -21.41 6.90 -23.24
N SER A 84 -22.63 6.62 -22.75
CA SER A 84 -23.21 5.29 -22.64
C SER A 84 -23.13 4.52 -23.96
N GLY A 85 -22.78 3.23 -23.89
CA GLY A 85 -22.85 2.29 -24.99
C GLY A 85 -22.95 0.86 -24.46
N SER A 86 -24.18 0.34 -24.45
CA SER A 86 -24.51 -1.08 -24.26
C SER A 86 -23.68 -1.97 -25.19
N THR A 87 -23.20 -3.14 -24.73
CA THR A 87 -23.31 -4.44 -25.42
C THR A 87 -22.82 -5.57 -24.49
N ALA A 88 -23.64 -6.61 -24.39
CA ALA A 88 -23.37 -7.84 -23.67
C ALA A 88 -22.36 -8.75 -24.42
N VAL A 89 -21.48 -9.46 -23.66
CA VAL A 89 -20.75 -10.76 -23.91
C VAL A 89 -20.03 -10.93 -25.28
N PRO A 90 -18.83 -11.57 -25.46
CA PRO A 90 -18.23 -12.69 -24.69
C PRO A 90 -16.66 -12.81 -24.62
N ALA A 91 -16.21 -13.75 -23.77
CA ALA A 91 -14.97 -14.60 -23.80
C ALA A 91 -13.52 -14.06 -24.07
N ALA A 92 -12.62 -14.49 -23.15
CA ALA A 92 -11.18 -14.87 -23.30
C ALA A 92 -10.07 -13.78 -23.09
N PRO A 93 -8.87 -14.10 -22.54
CA PRO A 93 -8.18 -15.40 -22.57
C PRO A 93 -8.05 -16.10 -21.20
N ARG A 94 -7.80 -17.42 -21.27
CA ARG A 94 -7.63 -18.37 -20.16
C ARG A 94 -6.48 -18.01 -19.20
N ASN A 95 -5.65 -17.05 -19.57
CA ASN A 95 -4.48 -16.60 -18.83
C ASN A 95 -4.87 -15.55 -17.77
N GLY A 96 -5.93 -14.76 -18.02
CA GLY A 96 -6.45 -13.80 -17.04
C GLY A 96 -7.07 -14.48 -15.83
N SER A 97 -7.66 -15.67 -16.01
CA SER A 97 -8.15 -16.48 -14.89
C SER A 97 -7.03 -17.10 -14.07
N LEU A 98 -5.92 -17.51 -14.67
CA LEU A 98 -4.76 -18.06 -13.94
C LEU A 98 -4.06 -16.98 -13.11
N ALA A 99 -3.84 -15.79 -13.68
CA ALA A 99 -3.30 -14.66 -12.93
C ALA A 99 -4.21 -14.24 -11.76
N SER A 100 -5.54 -14.28 -11.93
CA SER A 100 -6.49 -14.03 -10.85
C SER A 100 -6.44 -15.11 -9.77
N GLN A 101 -6.35 -16.39 -10.16
CA GLN A 101 -6.23 -17.51 -9.23
C GLN A 101 -4.94 -17.43 -8.40
N ALA A 102 -3.83 -17.04 -9.02
CA ALA A 102 -2.57 -16.80 -8.33
C ALA A 102 -2.71 -15.70 -7.26
N GLN A 103 -3.35 -14.57 -7.59
CA GLN A 103 -3.62 -13.51 -6.60
C GLN A 103 -4.49 -14.00 -5.43
N ASP A 104 -5.47 -14.86 -5.69
CA ASP A 104 -6.34 -15.42 -4.65
C ASP A 104 -5.56 -16.34 -3.69
N HIS A 105 -4.74 -17.25 -4.21
CA HIS A 105 -3.89 -18.13 -3.38
C HIS A 105 -2.91 -17.32 -2.53
N TYR A 106 -2.27 -16.30 -3.11
CA TYR A 106 -1.39 -15.41 -2.38
C TYR A 106 -2.12 -14.68 -1.23
N THR A 107 -3.33 -14.16 -1.49
CA THR A 107 -4.14 -13.48 -0.47
C THR A 107 -4.56 -14.42 0.66
N ARG A 108 -4.93 -15.67 0.34
CA ARG A 108 -5.25 -16.71 1.32
C ARG A 108 -4.03 -17.09 2.16
N ALA A 109 -2.85 -17.20 1.55
CA ALA A 109 -1.59 -17.45 2.24
C ALA A 109 -1.27 -16.35 3.26
N ILE A 110 -1.32 -15.06 2.88
CA ILE A 110 -1.08 -13.94 3.80
C ILE A 110 -2.10 -13.93 4.96
N ARG A 111 -3.36 -14.29 4.70
CA ARG A 111 -4.36 -14.42 5.77
C ARG A 111 -4.02 -15.56 6.73
N ALA A 112 -3.61 -16.72 6.22
CA ALA A 112 -3.21 -17.87 7.02
C ALA A 112 -1.96 -17.58 7.88
N GLN A 113 -0.99 -16.85 7.33
CA GLN A 113 0.20 -16.38 8.05
C GLN A 113 -0.19 -15.48 9.23
N ARG A 114 -1.09 -14.51 9.01
CA ARG A 114 -1.58 -13.60 10.06
C ARG A 114 -2.37 -14.32 11.16
N SER A 115 -3.07 -15.40 10.82
CA SER A 115 -3.80 -16.21 11.80
C SER A 115 -2.93 -17.29 12.48
N GLY A 116 -1.64 -17.39 12.13
CA GLY A 116 -0.73 -18.42 12.66
C GLY A 116 -1.03 -19.85 12.16
N ASP A 117 -1.81 -19.99 11.08
CA ASP A 117 -2.13 -21.28 10.47
C ASP A 117 -1.10 -21.62 9.40
N TRP A 118 0.05 -22.13 9.86
CA TRP A 118 1.18 -22.49 9.00
C TRP A 118 0.87 -23.64 8.03
N ALA A 119 -0.06 -24.54 8.41
CA ALA A 119 -0.45 -25.66 7.57
C ALA A 119 -1.28 -25.19 6.36
N GLN A 120 -2.20 -24.23 6.55
CA GLN A 120 -2.92 -23.60 5.44
C GLN A 120 -1.98 -22.73 4.59
N TYR A 121 -1.07 -21.98 5.22
CA TYR A 121 -0.10 -21.16 4.50
C TYR A 121 0.74 -21.98 3.51
N GLY A 122 1.29 -23.11 3.95
CA GLY A 122 2.09 -23.99 3.08
C GLY A 122 1.29 -24.52 1.88
N ARG A 123 0.03 -24.93 2.10
CA ARG A 123 -0.86 -25.41 1.04
C ARG A 123 -1.20 -24.33 0.00
N GLU A 124 -1.50 -23.11 0.45
CA GLU A 124 -1.80 -22.00 -0.47
C GLU A 124 -0.56 -21.58 -1.25
N LEU A 125 0.64 -21.71 -0.67
CA LEU A 125 1.90 -21.42 -1.36
C LEU A 125 2.24 -22.48 -2.42
N GLU A 126 1.99 -23.77 -2.14
CA GLU A 126 2.10 -24.85 -3.13
C GLU A 126 1.15 -24.61 -4.32
N GLN A 127 -0.13 -24.33 -4.04
CA GLN A 127 -1.13 -24.05 -5.08
C GLN A 127 -0.80 -22.80 -5.90
N LEU A 128 -0.25 -21.76 -5.27
CA LEU A 128 0.25 -20.58 -5.97
C LEU A 128 1.36 -20.95 -6.96
N GLY A 129 2.30 -21.82 -6.54
CA GLY A 129 3.38 -22.30 -7.40
C GLY A 129 2.87 -23.03 -8.63
N GLU A 130 1.93 -23.96 -8.46
CA GLU A 130 1.32 -24.70 -9.58
C GLU A 130 0.66 -23.77 -10.60
N VAL A 131 -0.14 -22.79 -10.13
CA VAL A 131 -0.82 -21.84 -11.01
C VAL A 131 0.16 -20.93 -11.75
N LEU A 132 1.25 -20.52 -11.10
CA LEU A 132 2.30 -19.71 -11.74
C LEU A 132 3.09 -20.51 -12.78
N GLU A 133 3.33 -21.79 -12.53
CA GLU A 133 3.98 -22.69 -13.48
C GLU A 133 3.10 -22.90 -14.73
N GLU A 134 1.79 -23.12 -14.55
CA GLU A 134 0.83 -23.18 -15.66
C GLU A 134 0.76 -21.86 -16.44
N LEU A 135 0.81 -20.72 -15.75
CA LEU A 135 0.82 -19.40 -16.39
C LEU A 135 2.08 -19.22 -17.25
N GLN A 136 3.25 -19.55 -16.72
CA GLN A 136 4.53 -19.47 -17.44
C GLN A 136 4.60 -20.43 -18.62
N ALA A 137 4.09 -21.66 -18.46
CA ALA A 137 3.99 -22.63 -19.54
C ALA A 137 3.05 -22.11 -20.66
N GLY A 138 1.92 -21.51 -20.30
CA GLY A 138 0.97 -20.91 -21.24
C GLY A 138 1.48 -19.64 -21.95
N GLU A 139 2.39 -18.89 -21.33
CA GLU A 139 3.08 -17.74 -21.96
C GLU A 139 4.20 -18.17 -22.92
N SER A 140 4.80 -19.35 -22.70
CA SER A 140 5.94 -19.84 -23.51
C SER A 140 5.51 -20.47 -24.85
N GLU A 141 4.21 -20.77 -25.00
CA GLU A 141 3.66 -21.51 -26.14
C GLU A 141 2.94 -20.60 -27.18
N ASN A 142 3.04 -19.27 -27.02
CA ASN A 142 2.49 -18.26 -27.94
C ASN A 142 3.56 -17.23 -28.37
#